data_AF-A0A7W1NRH0-F1
#
_entry.id   AF-A0A7W1NRH0-F1
#
_cell.length_a   1.000
_cell.length_b   1.000
_cell.length_c   1.000
_cell.angle_alpha   90.00
_cell.angle_beta   90.00
_cell.angle_gamma   90.00
#
_symmetry.space_group_name_H-M   'P 1'
#
loop_
_entity.id
_entity.type
_entity.pdbx_description
1 polymer ?
#
loop_
_entity_poly.entity_id
_entity_poly.type
_entity_poly.pdbx_seq_one_letter_code
_entity_poly.pdbx_strand_id
1 'polypeptide(L)' 'PDPQAVEALVTLHQQGLEVLAVVLDGSSFPVSGISSHDMAGQLLAAGVLVREITFGDDWAGQIE' A
#
# COMPACT_ATOMS: atom_id res chain seq x y z
N PRO A 1 3.73 -4.57 -8.76
CA PRO A 1 2.74 -4.99 -7.73
C PRO A 1 2.23 -6.39 -8.05
N ASP A 2 2.04 -7.24 -7.03
CA ASP A 2 1.51 -8.59 -7.20
C ASP A 2 -0.02 -8.57 -7.09
N PRO A 3 -0.78 -8.87 -8.16
CA PRO A 3 -2.24 -8.91 -8.12
C PRO A 3 -2.79 -9.92 -7.11
N GLN A 4 -2.09 -11.01 -6.85
CA GLN A 4 -2.54 -12.04 -5.90
C GLN A 4 -2.55 -11.53 -4.46
N ALA A 5 -1.68 -10.57 -4.13
CA ALA A 5 -1.64 -9.95 -2.80
C ALA A 5 -2.90 -9.13 -2.51
N VAL A 6 -3.47 -8.45 -3.52
CA VAL A 6 -4.71 -7.67 -3.36
C VAL A 6 -5.87 -8.59 -3.02
N GLU A 7 -6.05 -9.65 -3.80
CA GLU A 7 -7.13 -10.62 -3.59
C GLU A 7 -7.08 -11.26 -2.20
N ALA A 8 -5.88 -11.63 -1.74
CA ALA A 8 -5.69 -12.20 -0.41
C ALA A 8 -6.09 -11.22 0.71
N LEU A 9 -5.66 -9.96 0.63
CA LEU A 9 -5.97 -8.93 1.64
C LEU A 9 -7.46 -8.59 1.69
N VAL A 10 -8.11 -8.52 0.52
CA VAL A 10 -9.55 -8.31 0.42
C VAL A 10 -10.32 -9.48 1.02
N THR A 11 -9.89 -10.71 0.74
CA THR A 11 -10.51 -11.92 1.29
C THR A 11 -10.44 -11.93 2.82
N LEU A 12 -9.28 -11.59 3.39
CA LEU A 12 -9.12 -11.50 4.85
C LEU A 12 -10.03 -10.43 5.46
N HIS A 13 -10.13 -9.25 4.83
CA HIS A 13 -11.02 -8.19 5.30
C HIS A 13 -12.50 -8.61 5.28
N GLN A 14 -12.93 -9.29 4.20
CA GLN A 14 -14.31 -9.82 4.07
C GLN A 14 -14.63 -10.91 5.10
N GLN A 15 -13.62 -11.60 5.63
CA GLN A 15 -13.77 -12.56 6.73
C GLN A 15 -13.88 -11.87 8.11
N GLY A 16 -13.90 -10.53 8.16
CA GLY A 16 -14.03 -9.75 9.39
C GLY A 16 -12.71 -9.52 10.12
N LEU A 17 -11.57 -9.80 9.48
CA LEU A 17 -10.26 -9.49 10.06
C LEU A 17 -9.95 -8.00 9.87
N GLU A 18 -9.35 -7.40 10.89
CA GLU A 18 -8.76 -6.08 10.77
C GLU A 18 -7.46 -6.19 9.97
N VAL A 19 -7.47 -5.62 8.76
CA VAL A 19 -6.35 -5.65 7.83
C VAL A 19 -5.84 -4.23 7.63
N LEU A 20 -4.55 -4.03 7.93
CA LEU A 20 -3.79 -2.85 7.56
C LEU A 20 -2.81 -3.22 6.45
N ALA A 21 -2.99 -2.63 5.27
CA ALA A 21 -2.05 -2.76 4.16
C ALA A 21 -1.08 -1.57 4.16
N VAL A 22 0.22 -1.87 4.22
CA VAL A 22 1.28 -0.87 4.04
C VAL A 22 1.82 -1.00 2.63
N VAL A 23 1.68 0.06 1.86
CA VAL A 23 2.07 0.09 0.44
C VAL A 23 3.22 1.06 0.28
N LEU A 24 4.38 0.55 -0.14
CA LEU A 24 5.54 1.37 -0.45
C LEU A 24 5.50 1.76 -1.93
N ASP A 25 5.56 3.04 -2.25
CA ASP A 25 5.61 3.47 -3.64
C ASP A 25 7.02 3.33 -4.21
N GLY A 26 7.25 2.25 -4.97
CA GLY A 26 8.50 1.98 -5.66
C GLY A 26 8.90 3.09 -6.65
N SER A 27 7.94 3.88 -7.13
CA SER A 27 8.21 4.99 -8.05
C SER A 27 8.91 6.17 -7.38
N SER A 28 8.80 6.27 -6.04
CA SER A 28 9.47 7.29 -5.23
C SER A 28 10.93 6.95 -4.87
N PHE A 29 11.40 5.73 -5.18
CA PHE A 29 12.78 5.32 -4.90
C PHE A 29 13.76 5.69 -6.03
N PRO A 30 15.07 5.88 -5.71
CA PRO A 30 16.10 6.18 -6.72
C PRO A 30 16.30 5.07 -7.75
N VAL A 31 16.03 3.81 -7.36
CA VAL A 31 15.97 2.67 -8.27
C VAL A 31 14.52 2.56 -8.71
N SER A 32 14.24 2.95 -9.95
CA SER A 32 12.87 3.06 -10.48
C SER A 32 12.09 1.76 -10.28
N GLY A 33 11.12 1.77 -9.37
CA GLY A 33 10.15 0.68 -9.17
C GLY A 33 8.83 0.96 -9.88
N ILE A 34 8.00 -0.08 -10.03
CA ILE A 34 6.63 0.08 -10.51
C ILE A 34 5.82 0.79 -9.43
N SER A 35 5.04 1.82 -9.81
CA SER A 35 4.14 2.50 -8.88
C SER A 35 3.17 1.52 -8.24
N SER A 36 2.91 1.71 -6.95
CA SER A 36 1.95 0.91 -6.19
C SER A 36 0.62 1.63 -5.94
N HIS A 37 0.42 2.79 -6.57
CA HIS A 37 -0.79 3.60 -6.45
C HIS A 37 -2.05 2.84 -6.86
N ASP A 38 -2.02 2.12 -8.00
CA ASP A 38 -3.15 1.32 -8.48
C ASP A 38 -3.53 0.20 -7.50
N MET A 39 -2.53 -0.37 -6.81
CA MET A 39 -2.74 -1.40 -5.79
C MET A 39 -3.35 -0.80 -4.51
N ALA A 40 -2.85 0.35 -4.06
CA ALA A 40 -3.42 1.08 -2.93
C ALA A 40 -4.89 1.47 -3.19
N GLY A 41 -5.19 1.96 -4.40
CA GLY A 41 -6.55 2.30 -4.81
C GLY A 41 -7.52 1.12 -4.77
N GLN A 42 -7.10 -0.05 -5.24
CA GLN A 42 -7.92 -1.27 -5.19
C GLN A 42 -8.24 -1.72 -3.76
N LEU A 43 -7.25 -1.65 -2.85
CA LEU A 43 -7.43 -2.01 -1.45
C LEU A 43 -8.35 -1.03 -0.72
N LEU A 44 -8.19 0.28 -0.95
CA LEU A 44 -9.08 1.31 -0.41
C LEU A 44 -10.52 1.14 -0.90
N ALA A 45 -10.71 0.86 -2.19
CA ALA A 45 -12.03 0.61 -2.77
C ALA A 45 -12.72 -0.63 -2.16
N ALA A 46 -11.93 -1.61 -1.70
CA ALA A 46 -12.42 -2.79 -1.00
C ALA A 46 -12.65 -2.58 0.52
N GLY A 47 -12.46 -1.37 1.03
CA GLY A 47 -12.64 -1.04 2.45
C GLY A 47 -11.46 -1.41 3.35
N VAL A 48 -10.36 -1.89 2.78
CA VAL A 48 -9.13 -2.18 3.53
C VAL A 48 -8.47 -0.86 3.94
N LEU A 49 -8.00 -0.78 5.18
CA LEU A 49 -7.20 0.37 5.63
C LEU A 49 -5.83 0.31 4.95
N VAL A 50 -5.47 1.38 4.23
CA VAL A 50 -4.19 1.48 3.52
C VAL A 50 -3.39 2.66 4.06
N ARG A 51 -2.11 2.41 4.33
CA ARG A 51 -1.10 3.45 4.50
C ARG A 51 -0.12 3.38 3.34
N GLU A 52 -0.22 4.34 2.44
CA GLU A 52 0.75 4.55 1.37
C GLU A 52 1.95 5.32 1.94
N ILE A 53 3.16 4.89 1.60
CA ILE A 53 4.40 5.54 2.02
C ILE A 53 5.17 5.92 0.75
N THR A 54 5.47 7.20 0.64
CA THR A 54 6.25 7.81 -0.43
C THR A 54 7.59 8.30 0.10
N PHE A 55 8.67 7.96 -0.61
CA PHE A 55 10.01 8.38 -0.25
C PHE A 55 10.22 9.85 -0.67
N GLY A 56 10.45 10.73 0.30
CA GLY A 56 10.56 12.18 0.09
C GLY A 56 9.79 12.96 1.14
N ASP A 57 8.47 12.80 1.20
CA ASP A 57 7.59 13.54 2.11
C ASP A 57 7.39 12.83 3.46
N ASP A 58 7.25 11.50 3.48
CA ASP A 58 6.95 10.76 4.72
C ASP A 58 8.17 10.53 5.63
N TRP A 59 9.37 10.63 5.08
CA TRP A 59 10.64 10.42 5.80
C TRP A 59 11.23 11.71 6.36
N ALA A 60 10.87 12.87 5.79
CA ALA A 60 11.36 14.17 6.23
C ALA A 60 10.94 14.53 7.67
N GLY A 61 9.89 13.89 8.20
CA GLY A 61 9.41 14.08 9.58
C GLY A 61 9.76 12.95 10.57
N GLN A 62 10.55 11.95 10.17
CA GLN A 62 10.90 10.80 11.05
C GLN A 62 12.38 10.73 11.43
N ILE A 63 13.19 11.70 11.00
CA ILE A 63 14.57 11.89 11.45
C ILE A 63 14.62 13.17 12.29
N GLU A 64 14.05 13.13 13.50
CA GLU A 64 14.34 14.06 14.60
C GLU A 64 14.65 13.28 15.87
#